data_AF-A0A3P6UDM4-F1
#
_entry.id   AF-A0A3P6UDM4-F1
#
_cell.length_a   1.000
_cell.length_b   1.000
_cell.length_c   1.000
_cell.angle_alpha   90.00
_cell.angle_beta   90.00
_cell.angle_gamma   90.00
#
_symmetry.space_group_name_H-M   'P 1'
#
loop_
_entity.id
_entity.type
_entity.pdbx_description
1 polymer ?
#
loop_
_entity_poly.entity_id
_entity_poly.type
_entity_poly.pdbx_seq_one_letter_code
_entity_poly.pdbx_strand_id
1 'polypeptide(L)' 'MFVTTVSFPVIVNRTFMGVAAVNIPLTELNQQAHPSNIGGRSYFFMLDQNGFIMFHPQ' A
#
# COMPACT_ATOMS: atom_id res chain seq x y z
N MET A 1 10.53 -9.40 1.12
CA MET A 1 9.60 -8.74 0.19
C MET A 1 8.57 -8.00 1.03
N PHE A 2 8.46 -6.67 0.88
CA PHE A 2 7.52 -5.87 1.66
C PHE A 2 6.18 -5.74 0.92
N VAL A 3 5.08 -5.87 1.64
CA VAL A 3 3.72 -5.81 1.12
C VAL A 3 2.84 -4.97 2.03
N THR A 4 1.82 -4.34 1.45
CA THR A 4 0.64 -3.89 2.20
C THR A 4 -0.54 -4.76 1.82
N THR A 5 -1.48 -4.98 2.74
CA THR A 5 -2.60 -5.90 2.53
C THR A 5 -3.91 -5.15 2.70
N VAL A 6 -4.76 -5.22 1.69
CA VAL A 6 -6.14 -4.74 1.79
C VAL A 6 -7.02 -5.94 2.15
N SER A 7 -7.78 -5.84 3.23
CA SER A 7 -8.61 -6.92 3.75
C SER A 7 -10.04 -6.48 3.99
N PHE A 8 -10.99 -7.41 3.82
CA PHE A 8 -12.42 -7.19 4.05
C PHE A 8 -13.05 -8.39 4.78
N PRO A 9 -13.92 -8.18 5.79
CA PRO A 9 -14.57 -9.26 6.50
C PRO A 9 -15.63 -9.95 5.62
N VAL A 10 -15.62 -11.28 5.63
CA VAL A 10 -16.65 -12.10 4.97
C VAL A 10 -17.77 -12.36 5.96
N ILE A 11 -18.96 -11.83 5.66
CA ILE A 11 -20.14 -11.94 6.51
C ILE A 11 -21.26 -12.63 5.71
N VAL A 12 -21.78 -13.73 6.23
CA VAL A 12 -22.90 -14.47 5.64
C VAL A 12 -24.01 -14.56 6.69
N ASN A 13 -25.23 -14.15 6.36
CA ASN A 13 -26.37 -14.15 7.28
C ASN A 13 -26.04 -13.48 8.64
N ARG A 14 -25.37 -12.32 8.60
CA ARG A 14 -24.91 -11.55 9.78
C ARG A 14 -23.89 -12.29 10.68
N THR A 15 -23.35 -13.42 10.22
CA THR A 15 -22.32 -14.17 10.94
C THR A 15 -20.96 -13.95 10.27
N PHE A 16 -19.94 -13.65 11.08
CA PHE A 16 -18.57 -13.53 10.61
C PHE A 16 -18.03 -14.91 10.21
N MET A 17 -17.57 -15.04 8.97
CA MET A 17 -17.08 -16.29 8.40
C MET A 17 -15.56 -16.29 8.21
N GLY A 18 -14.93 -15.11 8.21
CA GLY A 18 -13.49 -14.97 7.99
C GLY A 18 -13.12 -13.63 7.34
N VAL A 19 -11.91 -13.56 6.78
CA VAL A 19 -11.37 -12.36 6.13
C VAL A 19 -10.88 -12.72 4.74
N ALA A 20 -11.32 -11.97 3.73
CA ALA A 20 -10.73 -11.99 2.39
C ALA A 20 -9.68 -10.89 2.30
N ALA A 21 -8.54 -11.15 1.67
CA ALA A 21 -7.46 -10.19 1.58
C ALA A 21 -6.67 -10.32 0.27
N VAL A 22 -6.10 -9.20 -0.16
CA VAL A 22 -5.19 -9.11 -1.32
C VAL A 22 -3.92 -8.38 -0.90
N ASN A 23 -2.78 -8.93 -1.28
CA ASN A 23 -1.47 -8.33 -1.05
C ASN A 23 -1.07 -7.45 -2.22
N ILE A 24 -0.50 -6.29 -1.91
CA ILE A 24 0.06 -5.34 -2.87
C ILE A 24 1.56 -5.21 -2.56
N PRO A 25 2.45 -5.67 -3.44
CA PRO A 25 3.88 -5.45 -3.29
C PRO A 25 4.24 -3.96 -3.28
N LEU A 26 5.06 -3.52 -2.32
CA LEU A 26 5.44 -2.10 -2.24
C LEU A 26 6.26 -1.65 -3.47
N THR A 27 6.87 -2.58 -4.20
CA THR A 27 7.55 -2.31 -5.47
C THR A 27 6.59 -1.83 -6.55
N GLU A 28 5.38 -2.40 -6.63
CA GLU A 28 4.36 -2.00 -7.62
C GLU A 28 3.78 -0.63 -7.25
N LEU A 29 3.54 -0.39 -5.95
CA LEU A 29 3.12 0.93 -5.47
C LEU A 29 4.16 2.01 -5.78
N ASN A 30 5.45 1.73 -5.54
CA ASN A 30 6.52 2.65 -5.86
C ASN A 30 6.57 2.97 -7.36
N GLN A 31 6.36 1.98 -8.23
CA GLN A 31 6.32 2.21 -9.68
C GLN A 31 5.15 3.13 -10.09
N GLN A 32 4.00 3.02 -9.44
CA GLN A 32 2.83 3.86 -9.70
C GLN A 32 2.88 5.24 -9.03
N ALA A 33 3.67 5.40 -7.96
CA ALA A 33 3.72 6.62 -7.15
C ALA A 33 4.45 7.82 -7.78
N HIS A 34 4.81 7.73 -9.06
CA HIS A 34 5.49 8.77 -9.82
C HIS A 34 4.53 9.39 -10.85
N PRO A 35 3.52 10.19 -10.43
CA PRO A 35 2.47 10.69 -11.32
C PRO A 35 2.98 11.71 -12.35
N SER A 36 4.14 12.31 -12.12
CA SER A 36 4.75 13.31 -13.00
C SER A 36 6.25 13.42 -12.78
N ASN A 37 6.95 14.01 -13.75
CA ASN A 37 8.37 14.32 -13.63
C ASN A 37 8.54 15.65 -12.88
N ILE A 38 9.01 15.58 -11.64
CA ILE A 38 9.15 16.72 -10.72
C ILE A 38 10.60 17.24 -10.61
N GLY A 39 11.48 16.83 -11.52
CA GLY A 39 12.89 17.25 -11.59
C GLY A 39 13.85 16.36 -10.80
N GLY A 40 15.14 16.38 -11.16
CA GLY A 40 16.13 15.37 -10.74
C GLY A 40 16.62 15.44 -9.28
N ARG A 41 16.15 16.40 -8.48
CA ARG A 41 16.44 16.49 -7.03
C ARG A 41 15.21 16.24 -6.15
N SER A 42 14.08 15.96 -6.79
CA SER A 42 12.81 15.74 -6.13
C SER A 42 12.51 14.25 -6.09
N TYR A 43 11.74 13.80 -5.11
CA TYR A 43 11.37 12.39 -4.98
C TYR A 43 9.97 12.23 -4.39
N PHE A 44 9.36 11.07 -4.67
CA PHE A 44 8.12 10.64 -4.06
C PHE A 44 8.42 9.61 -2.95
N PHE A 45 7.63 9.66 -1.89
CA PHE A 45 7.66 8.70 -0.80
C PHE A 45 6.22 8.51 -0.30
N MET A 46 5.96 7.41 0.39
CA MET A 46 4.64 7.13 0.95
C MET A 46 4.75 6.78 2.42
N LEU A 47 3.80 7.30 3.19
CA LEU A 47 3.62 7.00 4.59
C LEU A 47 2.34 6.19 4.78
N ASP A 48 2.33 5.33 5.79
CA ASP A 48 1.11 4.67 6.24
C ASP A 48 0.23 5.65 7.05
N GLN A 49 -0.93 5.17 7.51
CA GLN A 49 -1.87 5.96 8.30
C GLN A 49 -1.29 6.46 9.64
N ASN A 50 -0.22 5.84 10.14
CA ASN A 50 0.44 6.22 11.39
C ASN A 50 1.67 7.11 11.16
N GLY A 51 2.00 7.43 9.90
CA GLY A 51 3.17 8.22 9.54
C GLY A 51 4.46 7.39 9.38
N PHE A 52 4.39 6.06 9.39
CA PHE A 52 5.55 5.21 9.12
C PHE A 52 5.85 5.14 7.63
N ILE A 53 7.14 5.11 7.28
CA ILE A 53 7.59 5.04 5.89
C ILE A 53 7.20 3.68 5.30
N MET A 54 6.39 3.70 4.24
CA MET A 54 6.10 2.53 3.40
C MET A 54 7.18 2.35 2.33
N PHE A 55 7.56 3.43 1.64
CA PHE A 55 8.74 3.43 0.78
C PHE A 55 9.35 4.83 0.75
N HIS A 56 10.68 4.87 0.65
CA HIS A 56 11.49 6.06 0.51
C HIS A 56 12.72 5.72 -0.35
N PRO A 57 13.25 6.64 -1.16
CA PRO A 57 14.41 6.37 -2.03
C PRO A 57 15.78 6.23 -1.32
N GLN A 58 15.84 6.27 0.02
CA GLN A 58 17.08 6.17 0.80
C GLN A 58 17.32 4.73 1.26
#